data_AF-R9MTC9-F1
#
_entry.id   AF-R9MTC9-F1
#
_cell.length_a   1.000
_cell.length_b   1.000
_cell.length_c   1.000
_cell.angle_alpha   90.00
_cell.angle_beta   90.00
_cell.angle_gamma   90.00
#
_symmetry.space_group_name_H-M   'P 1'
#
loop_
_entity.id
_entity.type
_entity.pdbx_description
1 polymer ?
#
loop_
_entity_poly.entity_id
_entity_poly.type
_entity_poly.pdbx_seq_one_letter_code
_entity_poly.pdbx_strand_id
1 'polypeptide(L)' 'MKGYVVNNGYMGMVEGSYMLFASEEDYLEYISV' A
#
# COMPACT_ATOMS: atom_id res chain seq x y z
N MET A 1 -7.35 -8.01 0.56
CA MET A 1 -7.46 -6.53 0.53
C MET A 1 -6.96 -5.98 1.85
N LYS A 2 -5.66 -5.66 1.94
CA LYS A 2 -5.01 -5.16 3.16
C LYS A 2 -4.44 -3.75 2.92
N GLY A 3 -5.25 -2.91 2.28
CA GLY A 3 -4.92 -1.51 2.00
C GLY A 3 -6.15 -0.74 1.52
N TYR A 4 -6.06 0.59 1.51
CA TYR A 4 -7.13 1.48 1.09
C TYR A 4 -6.59 2.74 0.43
N VAL A 5 -7.35 3.29 -0.52
CA VAL A 5 -7.02 4.53 -1.21
C VAL A 5 -7.25 5.73 -0.28
N VAL A 6 -6.30 6.65 -0.26
CA VAL A 6 -6.38 7.94 0.43
C VAL A 6 -6.15 9.08 -0.58
N ASN A 7 -6.44 10.32 -0.19
CA ASN A 7 -6.27 11.46 -1.08
C ASN A 7 -4.83 11.63 -1.61
N ASN A 8 -3.84 11.13 -0.85
CA ASN A 8 -2.41 11.22 -1.17
C ASN A 8 -1.81 9.93 -1.76
N GLY A 9 -2.61 8.93 -2.15
CA GLY A 9 -2.12 7.66 -2.71
C GLY A 9 -2.82 6.42 -2.15
N TYR A 10 -2.07 5.34 -1.92
CA TYR A 10 -2.60 4.08 -1.40
C TYR A 10 -1.94 3.70 -0.08
N MET A 11 -2.74 3.47 0.95
CA MET A 11 -2.25 3.03 2.26
C MET A 11 -2.20 1.50 2.29
N GLY A 12 -1.01 0.92 2.13
CA GLY A 12 -0.79 -0.53 2.13
C GLY A 12 -0.34 -1.05 3.49
N MET A 13 -0.78 -2.24 3.90
CA MET A 13 -0.36 -2.85 5.16
C MET A 13 0.87 -3.74 4.96
N VAL A 14 1.98 -3.35 5.56
CA VAL A 14 3.29 -4.02 5.51
C VAL A 14 3.70 -4.38 6.93
N GLU A 15 3.98 -5.66 7.18
CA GLU A 15 4.47 -6.18 8.47
C GLU A 15 3.67 -5.72 9.71
N GLY A 16 2.34 -5.56 9.56
CA GLY A 16 1.46 -5.14 10.65
C GLY A 16 1.34 -3.63 10.85
N SER A 17 1.97 -2.81 10.00
CA SER A 17 1.84 -1.35 9.98
C SER A 17 1.33 -0.86 8.63
N TYR A 18 0.74 0.34 8.60
CA TYR A 18 0.32 1.00 7.37
C TYR A 18 1.44 1.88 6.82
N MET A 19 1.75 1.71 5.54
CA MET A 19 2.72 2.49 4.79
C MET A 19 2.03 3.16 3.58
N LEU A 20 2.39 4.41 3.30
CA LEU A 20 1.84 5.16 2.18
C LEU A 20 2.64 4.86 0.90
N PHE A 21 1.92 4.46 -0.14
CA PHE A 21 2.41 4.23 -1.49
C PHE A 21 1.80 5.26 -2.44
N ALA A 22 2.45 5.50 -3.59
CA ALA A 22 1.93 6.40 -4.60
C ALA A 22 0.67 5.82 -5.27
N SER A 23 0.63 4.51 -5.49
CA SER A 23 -0.53 3.80 -6.04
C SER A 23 -0.71 2.40 -5.41
N GLU A 24 -1.83 1.76 -5.72
CA GLU A 24 -2.05 0.35 -5.35
C GLU A 24 -1.04 -0.58 -6.06
N GLU A 25 -0.65 -0.25 -7.29
CA GLU A 25 0.32 -1.02 -8.07
C GLU A 25 1.69 -1.02 -7.39
N ASP A 26 2.15 0.13 -6.89
CA ASP A 26 3.41 0.22 -6.11
C ASP A 26 3.36 -0.63 -4.84
N TYR A 27 2.22 -0.65 -4.15
CA TYR A 27 2.02 -1.51 -2.99
C TYR A 27 2.07 -2.99 -3.37
N LEU A 28 1.38 -3.38 -4.45
CA LEU A 28 1.35 -4.75 -4.95
C LEU A 28 2.74 -5.23 -5.39
N GLU A 29 3.50 -4.38 -6.07
CA GLU A 29 4.89 -4.66 -6.45
C GLU A 29 5.76 -4.85 -5.20
N TYR A 30 5.63 -3.97 -4.20
CA TYR A 30 6.38 -4.05 -2.95
C TYR A 30 6.12 -5.35 -2.17
N ILE A 31 4.87 -5.81 -2.07
CA ILE A 31 4.53 -7.05 -1.33
C ILE A 31 4.72 -8.33 -2.16
N SER A 32 4.92 -8.19 -3.47
CA SER A 32 5.16 -9.32 -4.36
C SER A 32 6.61 -9.80 -4.35
N VAL A 33 7.51 -9.08 -3.66
CA VAL A 33 8.92 -9.42 -3.43
C VAL A 33 9.06 -10.19 -2.12
#